data_AF-A0A2H3U2W7-F1
#
_entry.id   AF-A0A2H3U2W7-F1
#
_cell.length_a   1.000
_cell.length_b   1.000
_cell.length_c   1.000
_cell.angle_alpha   90.00
_cell.angle_beta   90.00
_cell.angle_gamma   90.00
#
_symmetry.space_group_name_H-M   'P 1'
#
loop_
_entity.id
_entity.type
_entity.pdbx_description
1 polymer ?
#
loop_
_entity_poly.entity_id
_entity_poly.type
_entity_poly.pdbx_seq_one_letter_code
_entity_poly.pdbx_strand_id
1 'polypeptide(L)'
;MCDFSCYDGVSPEWLALEVSLPPAPVPELPIPEMKRLANREREAIARNSMIKLAPLLQIQDHSITSRDGSTIPARSYRPVNAPDDVLLPLYIHFQGGGFMFGTLDAEDAICARIAIKSNVAVLNVDYRHTPEFTYPTQWNDAQDAFEWAHDNMNKMFWDPSKVIIGGISAGAWVAASFTLQNHLNRITERRPPIAGQVLMIPCLAHADCYKPQMKKMKNESISSYKTNVSAPMLSVEELRWFTSQLKIENPDVNDLKINPGNASPEQVKGMPPTVLGVVGLDPLRDEALLYGKMLAEAGVPTDVSLFLGLPHGFRSHEEKLSAFNRWDKVIEDGIGWILSGPLCSEFHVKT
;
A
#
# COMPACT_ATOMS: atom_id res chain seq x y z
N MET A 1 -9.99 20.25 -13.89
CA MET A 1 -8.53 20.22 -13.73
C MET A 1 -8.19 20.56 -12.29
N CYS A 2 -7.21 19.88 -11.70
CA CYS A 2 -6.87 19.95 -10.28
C CYS A 2 -5.58 20.74 -10.05
N ASP A 3 -5.45 21.32 -8.87
CA ASP A 3 -4.25 22.03 -8.43
C ASP A 3 -3.95 21.59 -6.99
N PHE A 4 -2.89 20.82 -6.82
CA PHE A 4 -2.43 20.28 -5.53
C PHE A 4 -1.08 20.86 -5.11
N SER A 5 -0.63 21.94 -5.78
CA SER A 5 0.65 22.58 -5.52
C SER A 5 0.74 23.22 -4.13
N CYS A 6 -0.40 23.45 -3.47
CA CYS A 6 -0.42 23.87 -2.07
C CYS A 6 0.16 22.83 -1.09
N TYR A 7 0.35 21.58 -1.54
CA TYR A 7 0.98 20.50 -0.77
C TYR A 7 2.45 20.24 -1.17
N ASP A 8 3.02 21.05 -2.08
CA ASP A 8 4.45 21.02 -2.39
C ASP A 8 5.28 21.54 -1.21
N GLY A 9 6.57 21.22 -1.25
CA GLY A 9 7.58 21.73 -0.32
C GLY A 9 8.18 20.64 0.55
N VAL A 10 9.14 21.05 1.38
CA VAL A 10 9.88 20.19 2.29
C VAL A 10 9.70 20.69 3.72
N SER A 11 9.49 19.77 4.65
CA SER A 11 9.34 20.11 6.06
C SER A 11 10.71 20.46 6.68
N PRO A 12 10.78 21.42 7.61
CA PRO A 12 12.01 21.69 8.35
C PRO A 12 12.54 20.46 9.10
N GLU A 13 11.62 19.59 9.56
CA GLU A 13 11.96 18.35 10.26
C GLU A 13 12.67 17.37 9.33
N TRP A 14 12.19 17.20 8.08
CA TRP A 14 12.88 16.39 7.08
C TRP A 14 14.27 16.94 6.76
N LEU A 15 14.38 18.25 6.50
CA LEU A 15 15.67 18.88 6.20
C LEU A 15 16.70 18.66 7.31
N ALA A 16 16.27 18.76 8.57
CA ALA A 16 17.15 18.51 9.71
C ALA A 16 17.60 17.05 9.80
N LEU A 17 16.69 16.09 9.53
CA LEU A 17 17.02 14.67 9.51
C LEU A 17 17.96 14.31 8.35
N GLU A 18 17.68 14.81 7.15
CA GLU A 18 18.40 14.51 5.91
C GLU A 18 19.90 14.81 6.01
N VAL A 19 20.28 15.92 6.66
CA VAL A 19 21.68 16.28 6.93
C VAL A 19 22.42 15.23 7.77
N SER A 20 21.69 14.47 8.59
CA SER A 20 22.25 13.41 9.44
C SER A 20 22.26 12.03 8.81
N LEU A 21 21.59 11.85 7.66
CA LEU A 21 21.55 10.56 6.97
C LEU A 21 22.90 10.29 6.30
N PRO A 22 23.37 9.03 6.28
CA PRO A 22 24.54 8.67 5.52
C PRO A 22 24.32 9.01 4.04
N PRO A 23 25.38 9.40 3.30
CA PRO A 23 25.25 9.63 1.86
C PRO A 23 24.71 8.36 1.20
N ALA A 24 23.82 8.55 0.21
CA ALA A 24 23.30 7.42 -0.56
C ALA A 24 24.47 6.61 -1.13
N PRO A 25 24.47 5.27 -0.97
CA PRO A 25 25.56 4.46 -1.48
C PRO A 25 25.65 4.59 -3.01
N VAL A 26 26.85 4.87 -3.52
CA VAL A 26 27.20 4.71 -4.94
C VAL A 26 28.33 3.67 -4.97
N PRO A 27 28.04 2.42 -5.37
CA PRO A 27 27.75 2.04 -6.76
C PRO A 27 26.44 1.25 -6.94
N GLU A 28 26.02 1.05 -8.20
CA GLU A 28 24.98 0.08 -8.60
C GLU A 28 25.35 -1.33 -8.10
N LEU A 29 24.87 -1.68 -6.91
CA LEU A 29 24.95 -3.04 -6.42
C LEU A 29 24.18 -3.96 -7.39
N PRO A 30 24.70 -5.17 -7.69
CA PRO A 30 23.90 -6.17 -8.37
C PRO A 30 22.57 -6.36 -7.63
N ILE A 31 21.47 -6.50 -8.38
CA ILE A 31 20.11 -6.60 -7.82
C ILE A 31 20.00 -7.59 -6.63
N PRO A 32 20.59 -8.79 -6.67
CA PRO A 32 20.52 -9.71 -5.52
C PRO A 32 21.13 -9.13 -4.24
N GLU A 33 22.23 -8.39 -4.34
CA GLU A 33 22.90 -7.78 -3.20
C GLU A 33 22.12 -6.58 -2.68
N MET A 34 21.56 -5.76 -3.58
CA MET A 34 20.65 -4.67 -3.23
C MET A 34 19.45 -5.19 -2.44
N LYS A 35 18.78 -6.25 -2.95
CA LYS A 35 17.66 -6.91 -2.26
C LYS A 35 18.05 -7.42 -0.88
N ARG A 36 19.18 -8.12 -0.79
CA ARG A 36 19.68 -8.70 0.46
C ARG A 36 19.94 -7.63 1.52
N LEU A 37 20.57 -6.52 1.15
CA LEU A 37 20.89 -5.44 2.08
C LEU A 37 19.65 -4.68 2.52
N ALA A 38 18.78 -4.29 1.58
CA ALA A 38 17.53 -3.59 1.88
C ALA A 38 16.62 -4.41 2.80
N ASN A 39 16.44 -5.71 2.51
CA ASN A 39 15.62 -6.57 3.36
C ASN A 39 16.25 -6.77 4.74
N ARG A 40 17.56 -6.99 4.83
CA ARG A 40 18.26 -7.14 6.12
C ARG A 40 18.07 -5.92 7.02
N GLU A 41 18.14 -4.72 6.46
CA GLU A 41 17.94 -3.48 7.23
C GLU A 41 16.50 -3.38 7.74
N ARG A 42 15.51 -3.60 6.85
CA ARG A 42 14.08 -3.60 7.23
C ARG A 42 13.77 -4.64 8.31
N GLU A 43 14.30 -5.85 8.18
CA GLU A 43 14.16 -6.93 9.17
C GLU A 43 14.81 -6.57 10.51
N ALA A 44 15.98 -5.90 10.51
CA ALA A 44 16.62 -5.48 11.74
C ALA A 44 15.78 -4.44 12.50
N ILE A 45 15.20 -3.47 11.77
CA ILE A 45 14.29 -2.47 12.31
C ILE A 45 13.03 -3.15 12.87
N ALA A 46 12.40 -4.03 12.08
CA ALA A 46 11.20 -4.76 12.48
C ALA A 46 11.44 -5.63 13.72
N ARG A 47 12.56 -6.36 13.77
CA ARG A 47 12.94 -7.21 14.91
C ARG A 47 13.03 -6.42 16.22
N ASN A 48 13.59 -5.21 16.18
CA ASN A 48 13.69 -4.35 17.36
C ASN A 48 12.30 -3.96 17.88
N SER A 49 11.39 -3.59 16.99
CA SER A 49 9.98 -3.32 17.33
C SER A 49 9.28 -4.58 17.89
N MET A 50 9.53 -5.75 17.30
CA MET A 50 8.86 -7.00 17.67
C MET A 50 9.22 -7.53 19.05
N ILE A 51 10.34 -7.11 19.66
CA ILE A 51 10.66 -7.42 21.06
C ILE A 51 9.49 -7.05 21.99
N LYS A 52 8.82 -5.92 21.73
CA LYS A 52 7.69 -5.45 22.54
C LYS A 52 6.34 -5.95 22.02
N LEU A 53 6.21 -6.17 20.72
CA LEU A 53 4.93 -6.47 20.08
C LEU A 53 4.60 -7.96 20.02
N ALA A 54 5.59 -8.83 19.84
CA ALA A 54 5.38 -10.28 19.69
C ALA A 54 4.63 -10.92 20.88
N PRO A 55 4.89 -10.56 22.16
CA PRO A 55 4.14 -11.12 23.29
C PRO A 55 2.64 -10.80 23.28
N LEU A 56 2.20 -9.83 22.47
CA LEU A 56 0.80 -9.40 22.38
C LEU A 56 0.06 -10.11 21.24
N LEU A 57 0.71 -11.06 20.55
CA LEU A 57 0.20 -11.68 19.33
C LEU A 57 0.34 -13.20 19.37
N GLN A 58 -0.66 -13.87 18.81
CA GLN A 58 -0.52 -15.21 18.27
C GLN A 58 -0.07 -15.07 16.80
N ILE A 59 1.07 -15.64 16.46
CA ILE A 59 1.68 -15.55 15.13
C ILE A 59 1.74 -16.94 14.52
N GLN A 60 1.30 -17.08 13.27
CA GLN A 60 1.30 -18.36 12.56
C GLN A 60 1.71 -18.18 11.10
N ASP A 61 2.65 -19.00 10.65
CA ASP A 61 3.09 -19.05 9.26
C ASP A 61 2.22 -20.00 8.45
N HIS A 62 2.03 -19.63 7.18
CA HIS A 62 1.19 -20.31 6.21
C HIS A 62 1.90 -20.42 4.86
N SER A 63 1.49 -21.43 4.10
CA SER A 63 1.90 -21.63 2.71
C SER A 63 0.65 -21.57 1.84
N ILE A 64 0.55 -20.53 1.02
CA ILE A 64 -0.55 -20.35 0.07
C ILE A 64 -0.12 -21.00 -1.26
N THR A 65 -0.88 -21.98 -1.74
CA THR A 65 -0.64 -22.55 -3.07
C THR A 65 -1.16 -21.58 -4.13
N SER A 66 -0.28 -21.04 -4.96
CA SER A 66 -0.67 -20.17 -6.08
C SER A 66 -1.27 -20.98 -7.23
N ARG A 67 -1.96 -20.29 -8.14
CA ARG A 67 -2.58 -20.88 -9.34
C ARG A 67 -1.63 -21.62 -10.28
N ASP A 68 -0.33 -21.31 -10.21
CA ASP A 68 0.72 -21.98 -10.99
C ASP A 68 1.40 -23.13 -10.21
N GLY A 69 0.91 -23.47 -9.02
CA GLY A 69 1.43 -24.53 -8.17
C GLY A 69 2.63 -24.14 -7.31
N SER A 70 3.11 -22.89 -7.39
CA SER A 70 4.13 -22.35 -6.48
C SER A 70 3.56 -22.13 -5.07
N THR A 71 4.44 -21.80 -4.13
CA THR A 71 4.04 -21.42 -2.77
C THR A 71 4.33 -19.93 -2.54
N ILE A 72 3.32 -19.21 -2.04
CA ILE A 72 3.44 -17.85 -1.53
C ILE A 72 3.48 -17.95 0.00
N PRO A 73 4.60 -17.56 0.65
CA PRO A 73 4.65 -17.49 2.10
C PRO A 73 3.68 -16.43 2.64
N ALA A 74 3.01 -16.74 3.74
CA ALA A 74 2.18 -15.79 4.45
C ALA A 74 2.31 -15.96 5.96
N ARG A 75 2.03 -14.91 6.72
CA ARG A 75 2.04 -14.92 8.19
C ARG A 75 0.79 -14.23 8.72
N SER A 76 0.08 -14.88 9.62
CA SER A 76 -1.08 -14.28 10.29
C SER A 76 -0.74 -13.81 11.69
N TYR A 77 -1.37 -12.72 12.11
CA TYR A 77 -1.23 -12.13 13.44
C TYR A 77 -2.61 -11.96 14.05
N ARG A 78 -2.82 -12.51 15.24
CA ARG A 78 -4.05 -12.36 16.02
C ARG A 78 -3.72 -11.77 17.39
N PRO A 79 -4.36 -10.68 17.83
CA PRO A 79 -4.13 -10.14 19.18
C PRO A 79 -4.47 -11.16 20.26
N VAL A 80 -3.59 -11.37 21.25
CA VAL A 80 -3.83 -12.35 22.35
C VAL A 80 -5.03 -12.01 23.23
N ASN A 81 -5.44 -10.74 23.24
CA ASN A 81 -6.59 -10.28 24.02
C ASN A 81 -7.93 -10.53 23.31
N ALA A 82 -7.93 -10.97 22.04
CA ALA A 82 -9.13 -11.37 21.34
C ALA A 82 -9.47 -12.83 21.72
N PRO A 83 -10.66 -13.13 22.28
CA PRO A 83 -11.05 -14.49 22.63
C PRO A 83 -10.96 -15.42 21.42
N ASP A 84 -10.48 -16.66 21.61
CA ASP A 84 -10.20 -17.58 20.50
C ASP A 84 -11.44 -17.96 19.68
N ASP A 85 -12.64 -17.85 20.25
CA ASP A 85 -13.93 -18.17 19.63
C ASP A 85 -14.60 -16.99 18.92
N VAL A 86 -13.99 -15.79 18.97
CA VAL A 86 -14.51 -14.59 18.32
C VAL A 86 -13.98 -14.46 16.89
N LEU A 87 -14.89 -14.28 15.94
CA LEU A 87 -14.55 -13.90 14.58
C LEU A 87 -13.99 -12.47 14.55
N LEU A 88 -12.76 -12.31 14.06
CA LEU A 88 -12.15 -11.00 13.85
C LEU A 88 -12.28 -10.55 12.39
N PRO A 89 -12.45 -9.24 12.12
CA PRO A 89 -12.17 -8.69 10.79
C PRO A 89 -10.77 -9.09 10.33
N LEU A 90 -10.59 -9.26 9.03
CA LEU A 90 -9.30 -9.61 8.43
C LEU A 90 -8.75 -8.42 7.66
N TYR A 91 -7.50 -8.05 7.92
CA TYR A 91 -6.72 -7.14 7.09
C TYR A 91 -5.66 -7.93 6.31
N ILE A 92 -5.76 -7.97 4.99
CA ILE A 92 -4.73 -8.57 4.12
C ILE A 92 -3.74 -7.47 3.77
N HIS A 93 -2.48 -7.67 4.17
CA HIS A 93 -1.40 -6.70 3.99
C HIS A 93 -0.50 -7.07 2.82
N PHE A 94 -0.28 -6.12 1.92
CA PHE A 94 0.71 -6.16 0.85
C PHE A 94 1.81 -5.12 1.10
N GLN A 95 3.04 -5.60 1.14
CA GLN A 95 4.19 -4.78 1.52
C GLN A 95 4.70 -3.86 0.40
N GLY A 96 5.49 -2.83 0.76
CA GLY A 96 6.04 -1.85 -0.20
C GLY A 96 7.34 -2.28 -0.88
N GLY A 97 8.23 -1.33 -1.21
CA GLY A 97 9.56 -1.69 -1.72
C GLY A 97 9.64 -2.00 -3.22
N GLY A 98 8.84 -1.29 -4.03
CA GLY A 98 9.05 -1.23 -5.49
C GLY A 98 8.90 -2.56 -6.21
N PHE A 99 8.05 -3.47 -5.71
CA PHE A 99 7.88 -4.84 -6.21
C PHE A 99 9.11 -5.74 -6.07
N MET A 100 10.18 -5.26 -5.44
CA MET A 100 11.49 -5.92 -5.44
C MET A 100 11.94 -6.31 -4.03
N PHE A 101 11.67 -5.46 -3.05
CA PHE A 101 12.04 -5.66 -1.65
C PHE A 101 10.83 -6.10 -0.85
N GLY A 102 11.06 -6.76 0.28
CA GLY A 102 10.02 -7.32 1.14
C GLY A 102 10.39 -8.72 1.60
N THR A 103 10.02 -9.02 2.84
CA THR A 103 9.93 -10.36 3.43
C THR A 103 8.83 -10.31 4.50
N LEU A 104 8.37 -11.49 4.96
CA LEU A 104 7.45 -11.53 6.11
C LEU A 104 8.04 -10.80 7.33
N ASP A 105 9.32 -11.08 7.65
CA ASP A 105 10.03 -10.52 8.80
C ASP A 105 10.23 -9.00 8.70
N ALA A 106 10.44 -8.46 7.49
CA ALA A 106 10.56 -7.02 7.26
C ALA A 106 9.28 -6.25 7.61
N GLU A 107 8.13 -6.91 7.60
CA GLU A 107 6.81 -6.33 7.77
C GLU A 107 6.12 -6.75 9.08
N ASP A 108 6.75 -7.62 9.87
CA ASP A 108 6.24 -8.11 11.16
C ASP A 108 5.76 -6.94 12.04
N ALA A 109 6.60 -5.91 12.18
CA ALA A 109 6.32 -4.81 13.10
C ALA A 109 5.09 -3.98 12.69
N ILE A 110 4.87 -3.76 11.38
CA ILE A 110 3.69 -3.03 10.92
C ILE A 110 2.43 -3.89 11.04
N CYS A 111 2.51 -5.17 10.65
CA CYS A 111 1.39 -6.09 10.77
C CYS A 111 0.97 -6.28 12.23
N ALA A 112 1.95 -6.40 13.12
CA ALA A 112 1.74 -6.45 14.56
C ALA A 112 1.03 -5.22 15.10
N ARG A 113 1.49 -4.01 14.74
CA ARG A 113 0.83 -2.76 15.16
C ARG A 113 -0.61 -2.70 14.66
N ILE A 114 -0.86 -3.01 13.39
CA ILE A 114 -2.21 -3.03 12.81
C ILE A 114 -3.12 -3.98 13.58
N ALA A 115 -2.68 -5.22 13.82
CA ALA A 115 -3.45 -6.23 14.53
C ALA A 115 -3.83 -5.76 15.93
N ILE A 116 -2.83 -5.33 16.73
CA ILE A 116 -3.00 -4.92 18.12
C ILE A 116 -3.91 -3.68 18.23
N LYS A 117 -3.64 -2.67 17.41
CA LYS A 117 -4.24 -1.34 17.55
C LYS A 117 -5.62 -1.24 16.94
N SER A 118 -5.88 -2.00 15.88
CA SER A 118 -7.19 -2.03 15.22
C SER A 118 -8.07 -3.19 15.71
N ASN A 119 -7.53 -4.08 16.56
CA ASN A 119 -8.18 -5.30 17.03
C ASN A 119 -8.73 -6.17 15.87
N VAL A 120 -7.87 -6.40 14.87
CA VAL A 120 -8.18 -7.21 13.69
C VAL A 120 -7.16 -8.35 13.57
N ALA A 121 -7.52 -9.41 12.86
CA ALA A 121 -6.53 -10.34 12.36
C ALA A 121 -5.81 -9.71 11.16
N VAL A 122 -4.51 -9.94 11.03
CA VAL A 122 -3.72 -9.50 9.86
C VAL A 122 -3.18 -10.73 9.15
N LEU A 123 -3.26 -10.77 7.82
CA LEU A 123 -2.55 -11.72 6.97
C LEU A 123 -1.51 -10.97 6.13
N ASN A 124 -0.24 -11.10 6.50
CA ASN A 124 0.89 -10.58 5.71
C ASN A 124 1.21 -11.56 4.59
N VAL A 125 1.21 -11.08 3.34
CA VAL A 125 1.42 -11.90 2.15
C VAL A 125 2.76 -11.52 1.51
N ASP A 126 3.71 -12.46 1.49
CA ASP A 126 5.00 -12.30 0.81
C ASP A 126 4.85 -12.59 -0.68
N TYR A 127 4.10 -11.72 -1.36
CA TYR A 127 3.86 -11.83 -2.80
C TYR A 127 5.19 -11.85 -3.56
N ARG A 128 5.22 -12.53 -4.70
CA ARG A 128 6.47 -12.79 -5.40
C ARG A 128 7.07 -11.53 -6.02
N HIS A 129 8.37 -11.35 -5.85
CA HIS A 129 9.10 -10.12 -6.19
C HIS A 129 9.78 -10.17 -7.56
N THR A 130 9.95 -8.99 -8.15
CA THR A 130 10.81 -8.74 -9.30
C THR A 130 12.29 -8.81 -8.90
N PRO A 131 13.20 -9.08 -9.87
CA PRO A 131 12.95 -9.40 -11.28
C PRO A 131 12.61 -10.87 -11.56
N GLU A 132 12.64 -11.74 -10.54
CA GLU A 132 12.40 -13.18 -10.68
C GLU A 132 10.98 -13.49 -11.14
N PHE A 133 10.02 -12.70 -10.67
CA PHE A 133 8.62 -12.80 -11.06
C PHE A 133 8.13 -11.44 -11.58
N THR A 134 7.77 -11.40 -12.85
CA THR A 134 7.33 -10.18 -13.56
C THR A 134 5.80 -10.07 -13.54
N TYR A 135 5.25 -8.98 -14.08
CA TYR A 135 3.80 -8.84 -14.23
C TYR A 135 3.22 -10.00 -15.08
N PRO A 136 2.06 -10.57 -14.72
CA PRO A 136 1.10 -10.15 -13.69
C PRO A 136 1.22 -10.90 -12.35
N THR A 137 2.38 -11.46 -12.00
CA THR A 137 2.50 -12.37 -10.86
C THR A 137 2.06 -11.75 -9.52
N GLN A 138 2.48 -10.52 -9.22
CA GLN A 138 2.12 -9.84 -7.97
C GLN A 138 0.60 -9.70 -7.80
N TRP A 139 -0.10 -9.41 -8.91
CA TRP A 139 -1.55 -9.28 -8.92
C TRP A 139 -2.23 -10.64 -8.77
N ASN A 140 -1.70 -11.68 -9.44
CA ASN A 140 -2.19 -13.05 -9.29
C ASN A 140 -2.05 -13.54 -7.84
N ASP A 141 -0.92 -13.25 -7.21
CA ASP A 141 -0.64 -13.64 -5.82
C ASP A 141 -1.61 -12.99 -4.82
N ALA A 142 -2.01 -11.74 -5.08
CA ALA A 142 -3.01 -11.06 -4.27
C ALA A 142 -4.38 -11.73 -4.35
N GLN A 143 -4.80 -12.10 -5.56
CA GLN A 143 -6.05 -12.86 -5.75
C GLN A 143 -5.96 -14.24 -5.10
N ASP A 144 -4.86 -14.96 -5.29
CA ASP A 144 -4.66 -16.30 -4.72
C ASP A 144 -4.66 -16.24 -3.18
N ALA A 145 -4.07 -15.20 -2.59
CA ALA A 145 -4.10 -14.98 -1.15
C ALA A 145 -5.49 -14.63 -0.61
N PHE A 146 -6.27 -13.83 -1.35
CA PHE A 146 -7.65 -13.51 -1.00
C PHE A 146 -8.53 -14.77 -1.02
N GLU A 147 -8.44 -15.57 -2.08
CA GLU A 147 -9.15 -16.85 -2.21
C GLU A 147 -8.77 -17.81 -1.09
N TRP A 148 -7.46 -17.98 -0.84
CA TRP A 148 -6.95 -18.82 0.24
C TRP A 148 -7.45 -18.37 1.62
N ALA A 149 -7.46 -17.06 1.89
CA ALA A 149 -7.96 -16.53 3.14
C ALA A 149 -9.42 -16.91 3.32
N HIS A 150 -10.25 -16.75 2.28
CA HIS A 150 -11.65 -17.14 2.31
C HIS A 150 -11.88 -18.63 2.53
N ASP A 151 -11.02 -19.50 1.98
CA ASP A 151 -11.07 -20.94 2.23
C ASP A 151 -10.71 -21.32 3.67
N ASN A 152 -10.05 -20.43 4.42
CA ASN A 152 -9.58 -20.67 5.78
C ASN A 152 -10.34 -19.87 6.86
N MET A 153 -11.35 -19.06 6.51
CA MET A 153 -12.05 -18.16 7.44
C MET A 153 -12.54 -18.85 8.72
N ASN A 154 -13.23 -19.99 8.58
CA ASN A 154 -13.76 -20.75 9.72
C ASN A 154 -12.64 -21.31 10.61
N LYS A 155 -11.56 -21.80 10.00
CA LYS A 155 -10.42 -22.38 10.71
C LYS A 155 -9.66 -21.32 11.49
N MET A 156 -9.57 -20.11 10.94
CA MET A 156 -8.78 -19.01 11.49
C MET A 156 -9.59 -18.03 12.35
N PHE A 157 -10.89 -18.27 12.51
CA PHE A 157 -11.83 -17.36 13.18
C PHE A 157 -11.77 -15.94 12.60
N TRP A 158 -11.85 -15.84 11.27
CA TRP A 158 -11.93 -14.58 10.54
C TRP A 158 -13.36 -14.37 10.03
N ASP A 159 -13.84 -13.13 10.09
CA ASP A 159 -15.16 -12.73 9.60
C ASP A 159 -15.09 -12.53 8.06
N PRO A 160 -15.71 -13.42 7.27
CA PRO A 160 -15.63 -13.34 5.81
C PRO A 160 -16.34 -12.11 5.23
N SER A 161 -17.19 -11.42 6.01
CA SER A 161 -17.87 -10.19 5.57
C SER A 161 -17.08 -8.90 5.85
N LYS A 162 -15.95 -9.00 6.58
CA LYS A 162 -15.13 -7.87 7.02
C LYS A 162 -13.67 -8.03 6.61
N VAL A 163 -13.45 -8.30 5.33
CA VAL A 163 -12.11 -8.41 4.73
C VAL A 163 -11.70 -7.06 4.16
N ILE A 164 -10.67 -6.46 4.74
CA ILE A 164 -10.03 -5.23 4.29
C ILE A 164 -8.73 -5.62 3.60
N ILE A 165 -8.42 -4.95 2.49
CA ILE A 165 -7.16 -5.15 1.78
C ILE A 165 -6.37 -3.86 1.84
N GLY A 166 -5.08 -3.93 2.17
CA GLY A 166 -4.27 -2.73 2.15
C GLY A 166 -2.81 -2.99 1.90
N GLY A 167 -2.09 -1.90 1.75
CA GLY A 167 -0.67 -1.98 1.47
C GLY A 167 0.00 -0.62 1.42
N ILE A 168 1.30 -0.66 1.16
CA ILE A 168 2.18 0.51 1.12
C ILE A 168 2.84 0.58 -0.25
N SER A 169 2.89 1.74 -0.90
CA SER A 169 3.66 1.96 -2.12
C SER A 169 3.28 0.94 -3.22
N ALA A 170 4.23 0.10 -3.67
CA ALA A 170 4.00 -1.03 -4.57
C ALA A 170 2.94 -2.03 -4.04
N GLY A 171 2.87 -2.30 -2.75
CA GLY A 171 1.81 -3.12 -2.17
C GLY A 171 0.44 -2.44 -2.18
N ALA A 172 0.40 -1.10 -2.08
CA ALA A 172 -0.83 -0.35 -2.25
C ALA A 172 -1.30 -0.36 -3.72
N TRP A 173 -0.38 -0.42 -4.69
CA TRP A 173 -0.73 -0.73 -6.09
C TRP A 173 -1.43 -2.10 -6.18
N VAL A 174 -0.84 -3.14 -5.55
CA VAL A 174 -1.40 -4.51 -5.55
C VAL A 174 -2.82 -4.49 -4.97
N ALA A 175 -3.00 -3.86 -3.81
CA ALA A 175 -4.28 -3.72 -3.13
C ALA A 175 -5.32 -2.97 -3.99
N ALA A 176 -4.98 -1.80 -4.53
CA ALA A 176 -5.88 -0.97 -5.32
C ALA A 176 -6.26 -1.64 -6.64
N SER A 177 -5.29 -2.22 -7.33
CA SER A 177 -5.49 -2.96 -8.58
C SER A 177 -6.40 -4.17 -8.37
N PHE A 178 -6.13 -5.01 -7.38
CA PHE A 178 -6.98 -6.16 -7.09
C PHE A 178 -8.40 -5.74 -6.69
N THR A 179 -8.54 -4.72 -5.82
CA THR A 179 -9.84 -4.22 -5.37
C THR A 179 -10.68 -3.70 -6.53
N LEU A 180 -10.10 -2.87 -7.41
CA LEU A 180 -10.80 -2.35 -8.60
C LEU A 180 -11.21 -3.48 -9.56
N GLN A 181 -10.31 -4.42 -9.82
CA GLN A 181 -10.60 -5.53 -10.73
C GLN A 181 -11.67 -6.47 -10.20
N ASN A 182 -11.63 -6.75 -8.89
CA ASN A 182 -12.66 -7.51 -8.23
C ASN A 182 -14.01 -6.80 -8.25
N HIS A 183 -14.02 -5.47 -8.08
CA HIS A 183 -15.23 -4.67 -8.22
C HIS A 183 -15.82 -4.71 -9.64
N LEU A 184 -14.98 -4.49 -10.67
CA LEU A 184 -15.42 -4.40 -12.06
C LEU A 184 -15.88 -5.73 -12.65
N ASN A 185 -15.09 -6.78 -12.42
CA ASN A 185 -15.23 -8.05 -13.13
C ASN A 185 -15.74 -9.18 -12.24
N ARG A 186 -15.95 -8.92 -10.94
CA ARG A 186 -16.34 -9.92 -9.93
C ARG A 186 -15.53 -11.21 -10.02
N ILE A 187 -14.23 -11.11 -10.27
CA ILE A 187 -13.36 -12.28 -10.51
C ILE A 187 -13.35 -13.31 -9.35
N THR A 188 -13.88 -12.94 -8.18
CA THR A 188 -14.09 -13.79 -7.01
C THR A 188 -15.59 -14.02 -6.70
N GLU A 189 -16.44 -14.29 -7.72
CA GLU A 189 -17.92 -14.34 -7.60
C GLU A 189 -18.50 -15.16 -6.43
N ARG A 190 -17.72 -16.09 -5.87
CA ARG A 190 -18.13 -16.95 -4.73
C ARG A 190 -17.72 -16.41 -3.37
N ARG A 191 -17.04 -15.27 -3.30
CA ARG A 191 -16.55 -14.65 -2.06
C ARG A 191 -17.36 -13.41 -1.73
N PRO A 192 -17.54 -13.08 -0.45
CA PRO A 192 -18.07 -11.78 -0.04
C PRO A 192 -17.26 -10.62 -0.63
N PRO A 193 -17.88 -9.45 -0.85
CA PRO A 193 -17.17 -8.27 -1.29
C PRO A 193 -16.07 -7.84 -0.31
N ILE A 194 -15.03 -7.20 -0.84
CA ILE A 194 -14.01 -6.51 -0.05
C ILE A 194 -14.70 -5.39 0.74
N ALA A 195 -14.52 -5.37 2.06
CA ALA A 195 -15.18 -4.42 2.96
C ALA A 195 -14.59 -3.01 2.88
N GLY A 196 -13.33 -2.89 2.48
CA GLY A 196 -12.63 -1.62 2.30
C GLY A 196 -11.17 -1.80 1.90
N GLN A 197 -10.51 -0.69 1.59
CA GLN A 197 -9.09 -0.69 1.29
C GLN A 197 -8.33 0.43 2.00
N VAL A 198 -7.08 0.14 2.40
CA VAL A 198 -6.16 1.12 3.01
C VAL A 198 -4.90 1.22 2.16
N LEU A 199 -4.69 2.38 1.56
CA LEU A 199 -3.67 2.63 0.55
C LEU A 199 -2.71 3.71 1.05
N MET A 200 -1.53 3.31 1.51
CA MET A 200 -0.50 4.24 1.93
C MET A 200 0.46 4.52 0.78
N ILE A 201 0.68 5.79 0.47
CA ILE A 201 1.58 6.31 -0.58
C ILE A 201 1.48 5.54 -1.91
N PRO A 202 0.28 5.32 -2.47
CA PRO A 202 0.09 4.33 -3.51
C PRO A 202 0.70 4.74 -4.86
N CYS A 203 1.31 3.76 -5.55
CA CYS A 203 1.58 3.84 -6.99
C CYS A 203 0.32 3.40 -7.73
N LEU A 204 -0.34 4.26 -8.50
CA LEU A 204 -1.66 4.00 -9.11
C LEU A 204 -1.64 4.05 -10.64
N ALA A 205 -0.53 4.46 -11.25
CA ALA A 205 -0.27 4.37 -12.67
C ALA A 205 1.17 3.94 -12.93
N HIS A 206 1.36 3.09 -13.93
CA HIS A 206 2.68 2.78 -14.46
C HIS A 206 3.34 4.05 -15.01
N ALA A 207 4.66 4.17 -14.88
CA ALA A 207 5.38 5.41 -15.21
C ALA A 207 5.23 5.85 -16.69
N ASP A 208 5.07 4.88 -17.60
CA ASP A 208 4.82 5.14 -19.04
C ASP A 208 3.33 5.38 -19.36
N CYS A 209 2.45 5.14 -18.40
CA CYS A 209 1.00 5.33 -18.50
C CYS A 209 0.51 6.54 -17.70
N TYR A 210 1.41 7.40 -17.22
CA TYR A 210 1.08 8.52 -16.33
C TYR A 210 0.44 9.73 -17.03
N LYS A 211 0.50 9.79 -18.38
CA LYS A 211 -0.02 10.92 -19.17
C LYS A 211 -1.48 11.31 -18.87
N PRO A 212 -2.43 10.39 -18.63
CA PRO A 212 -3.79 10.76 -18.25
C PRO A 212 -3.87 11.51 -16.91
N GLN A 213 -3.02 11.19 -15.93
CA GLN A 213 -2.95 11.90 -14.65
C GLN A 213 -2.47 13.35 -14.86
N MET A 214 -1.40 13.53 -15.65
CA MET A 214 -0.88 14.85 -16.01
C MET A 214 -1.95 15.76 -16.63
N LYS A 215 -2.78 15.23 -17.53
CA LYS A 215 -3.87 15.98 -18.18
C LYS A 215 -4.97 16.43 -17.21
N LYS A 216 -5.10 15.78 -16.04
CA LYS A 216 -6.06 16.19 -15.01
C LYS A 216 -5.54 17.39 -14.21
N MET A 217 -4.25 17.70 -14.26
CA MET A 217 -3.66 18.86 -13.58
C MET A 217 -3.95 20.17 -14.32
N LYS A 218 -4.07 21.27 -13.58
CA LYS A 218 -4.29 22.62 -14.11
C LYS A 218 -3.15 23.09 -15.00
N ASN A 219 -1.92 22.67 -14.70
CA ASN A 219 -0.73 22.85 -15.51
C ASN A 219 0.20 21.65 -15.27
N GLU A 220 0.85 21.15 -16.32
CA GLU A 220 1.83 20.07 -16.18
C GLU A 220 3.01 20.47 -15.29
N SER A 221 3.42 21.74 -15.28
CA SER A 221 4.57 22.22 -14.52
C SER A 221 4.37 22.18 -12.99
N ILE A 222 3.13 22.10 -12.52
CA ILE A 222 2.79 22.04 -11.09
C ILE A 222 2.51 20.61 -10.61
N SER A 223 2.62 19.62 -11.50
CA SER A 223 2.45 18.23 -11.13
C SER A 223 3.57 17.78 -10.19
N SER A 224 3.25 16.96 -9.20
CA SER A 224 4.23 16.29 -8.34
C SER A 224 5.25 15.50 -9.15
N TYR A 225 4.85 14.95 -10.29
CA TYR A 225 5.74 14.24 -11.22
C TYR A 225 6.81 15.15 -11.87
N LYS A 226 6.67 16.48 -11.75
CA LYS A 226 7.61 17.50 -12.20
C LYS A 226 8.29 18.21 -11.04
N THR A 227 7.54 18.60 -10.00
CA THR A 227 8.08 19.34 -8.84
C THR A 227 8.90 18.44 -7.92
N ASN A 228 8.55 17.16 -7.81
CA ASN A 228 9.22 16.15 -6.98
C ASN A 228 10.10 15.19 -7.80
N VAL A 229 10.64 15.65 -8.93
CA VAL A 229 11.42 14.80 -9.86
C VAL A 229 12.62 14.10 -9.21
N SER A 230 13.25 14.78 -8.25
CA SER A 230 14.42 14.31 -7.49
C SER A 230 14.11 14.23 -5.99
N ALA A 231 12.85 13.95 -5.63
CA ALA A 231 12.48 13.79 -4.22
C ALA A 231 13.33 12.69 -3.57
N PRO A 232 13.71 12.85 -2.29
CA PRO A 232 14.51 11.86 -1.60
C PRO A 232 13.69 10.58 -1.42
N MET A 233 14.39 9.44 -1.35
CA MET A 233 13.85 8.07 -1.25
C MET A 233 13.07 7.55 -2.46
N LEU A 234 12.45 8.41 -3.25
CA LEU A 234 11.82 8.06 -4.52
C LEU A 234 11.83 9.23 -5.49
N SER A 235 12.79 9.20 -6.40
CA SER A 235 12.82 10.02 -7.61
C SER A 235 11.94 9.44 -8.71
N VAL A 236 11.63 10.25 -9.73
CA VAL A 236 10.92 9.77 -10.94
C VAL A 236 11.76 8.75 -11.72
N GLU A 237 13.09 8.83 -11.63
CA GLU A 237 14.00 7.86 -12.25
C GLU A 237 13.91 6.50 -11.55
N GLU A 238 13.96 6.47 -10.21
CA GLU A 238 13.79 5.25 -9.42
C GLU A 238 12.40 4.64 -9.62
N LEU A 239 11.35 5.46 -9.65
CA LEU A 239 9.99 5.01 -9.97
C LEU A 239 9.95 4.30 -11.33
N ARG A 240 10.52 4.91 -12.38
CA ARG A 240 10.62 4.30 -13.71
C ARG A 240 11.40 2.99 -13.68
N TRP A 241 12.50 2.97 -12.94
CA TRP A 241 13.33 1.79 -12.80
C TRP A 241 12.56 0.64 -12.15
N PHE A 242 11.91 0.85 -11.00
CA PHE A 242 11.09 -0.18 -10.33
C PHE A 242 9.97 -0.67 -11.23
N THR A 243 9.22 0.22 -11.89
CA THR A 243 8.13 -0.20 -12.77
C THR A 243 8.65 -0.97 -14.00
N SER A 244 9.85 -0.65 -14.51
CA SER A 244 10.46 -1.41 -15.61
C SER A 244 10.83 -2.85 -15.24
N GLN A 245 11.00 -3.16 -13.95
CA GLN A 245 11.28 -4.53 -13.48
C GLN A 245 10.06 -5.44 -13.57
N LEU A 246 8.86 -4.87 -13.73
CA LEU A 246 7.65 -5.64 -14.03
C LEU A 246 7.65 -6.22 -15.45
N LYS A 247 8.57 -5.78 -16.33
CA LYS A 247 8.74 -6.26 -17.72
C LYS A 247 7.44 -6.28 -18.54
N ILE A 248 6.61 -5.26 -18.37
CA ILE A 248 5.37 -5.09 -19.15
C ILE A 248 5.75 -4.58 -20.55
N GLU A 249 5.50 -5.39 -21.57
CA GLU A 249 5.69 -4.97 -22.96
C GLU A 249 4.56 -4.03 -23.39
N ASN A 250 4.90 -2.83 -23.88
CA ASN A 250 3.96 -1.84 -24.41
C ASN A 250 2.76 -1.57 -23.46
N PRO A 251 3.00 -1.03 -22.25
CA PRO A 251 1.96 -0.88 -21.24
C PRO A 251 0.79 -0.01 -21.75
N ASP A 252 -0.42 -0.58 -21.75
CA ASP A 252 -1.64 0.11 -22.17
C ASP A 252 -2.16 1.00 -21.03
N VAL A 253 -2.37 2.28 -21.32
CA VAL A 253 -2.93 3.26 -20.38
C VAL A 253 -4.33 2.87 -19.88
N ASN A 254 -5.06 2.05 -20.64
CA ASN A 254 -6.40 1.57 -20.31
C ASN A 254 -6.41 0.22 -19.57
N ASP A 255 -5.26 -0.45 -19.42
CA ASP A 255 -5.19 -1.63 -18.57
C ASP A 255 -5.29 -1.20 -17.10
N LEU A 256 -6.49 -1.33 -16.53
CA LEU A 256 -6.79 -0.97 -15.15
C LEU A 256 -6.22 -1.94 -14.12
N LYS A 257 -5.65 -3.09 -14.52
CA LYS A 257 -4.81 -3.90 -13.62
C LYS A 257 -3.48 -3.19 -13.38
N ILE A 258 -2.96 -2.54 -14.41
CA ILE A 258 -1.69 -1.81 -14.35
C ILE A 258 -1.90 -0.41 -13.80
N ASN A 259 -3.01 0.23 -14.17
CA ASN A 259 -3.26 1.64 -13.94
C ASN A 259 -4.60 1.89 -13.25
N PRO A 260 -4.81 1.43 -12.00
CA PRO A 260 -6.08 1.65 -11.29
C PRO A 260 -6.44 3.14 -11.14
N GLY A 261 -5.44 4.03 -11.08
CA GLY A 261 -5.64 5.49 -11.06
C GLY A 261 -6.24 6.06 -12.35
N ASN A 262 -6.16 5.33 -13.46
CA ASN A 262 -6.72 5.73 -14.77
C ASN A 262 -8.19 5.32 -14.95
N ALA A 263 -8.83 4.68 -13.96
CA ALA A 263 -10.25 4.35 -14.03
C ALA A 263 -11.13 5.59 -14.26
N SER A 264 -12.35 5.37 -14.76
CA SER A 264 -13.39 6.42 -14.87
C SER A 264 -14.25 6.50 -13.60
N PRO A 265 -14.95 7.62 -13.36
CA PRO A 265 -15.93 7.74 -12.27
C PRO A 265 -17.01 6.64 -12.28
N GLU A 266 -17.47 6.23 -13.46
CA GLU A 266 -18.46 5.15 -13.63
C GLU A 266 -17.90 3.80 -13.21
N GLN A 267 -16.63 3.55 -13.50
CA GLN A 267 -15.93 2.30 -13.19
C GLN A 267 -15.63 2.12 -11.69
N VAL A 268 -15.58 3.22 -10.93
CA VAL A 268 -15.34 3.17 -9.49
C VAL A 268 -16.62 3.29 -8.65
N LYS A 269 -17.78 3.47 -9.29
CA LYS A 269 -19.04 3.66 -8.57
C LYS A 269 -19.44 2.41 -7.79
N GLY A 270 -19.54 2.53 -6.48
CA GLY A 270 -19.84 1.40 -5.59
C GLY A 270 -18.62 0.56 -5.23
N MET A 271 -17.41 1.05 -5.52
CA MET A 271 -16.20 0.54 -4.87
C MET A 271 -16.30 0.66 -3.34
N PRO A 272 -15.58 -0.19 -2.59
CA PRO A 272 -15.66 -0.18 -1.14
C PRO A 272 -14.97 1.07 -0.55
N PRO A 273 -15.29 1.41 0.73
CA PRO A 273 -14.63 2.50 1.45
C PRO A 273 -13.11 2.47 1.31
N THR A 274 -12.52 3.63 1.03
CA THR A 274 -11.09 3.74 0.71
C THR A 274 -10.40 4.78 1.59
N VAL A 275 -9.33 4.35 2.27
CA VAL A 275 -8.44 5.21 3.06
C VAL A 275 -7.15 5.43 2.28
N LEU A 276 -6.69 6.69 2.20
CA LEU A 276 -5.49 7.11 1.49
C LEU A 276 -4.56 7.86 2.44
N GLY A 277 -3.34 7.33 2.63
CA GLY A 277 -2.22 8.08 3.19
C GLY A 277 -1.36 8.65 2.06
N VAL A 278 -1.13 9.96 2.06
CA VAL A 278 -0.40 10.66 0.98
C VAL A 278 0.73 11.48 1.60
N VAL A 279 1.89 11.58 0.96
CA VAL A 279 2.97 12.45 1.42
C VAL A 279 3.23 13.57 0.41
N GLY A 280 3.67 14.75 0.88
CA GLY A 280 3.78 15.96 0.04
C GLY A 280 4.99 15.97 -0.90
N LEU A 281 6.14 15.48 -0.43
CA LEU A 281 7.42 15.46 -1.15
C LEU A 281 7.59 14.12 -1.89
N ASP A 282 6.68 13.83 -2.82
CA ASP A 282 6.60 12.53 -3.49
C ASP A 282 6.08 12.69 -4.92
N PRO A 283 6.73 12.10 -5.94
CA PRO A 283 6.20 12.09 -7.30
C PRO A 283 4.81 11.46 -7.42
N LEU A 284 4.43 10.51 -6.54
CA LEU A 284 3.13 9.83 -6.54
C LEU A 284 2.02 10.61 -5.83
N ARG A 285 2.30 11.79 -5.27
CA ARG A 285 1.30 12.59 -4.52
C ARG A 285 0.04 12.83 -5.35
N ASP A 286 0.20 13.34 -6.57
CA ASP A 286 -0.94 13.80 -7.35
C ASP A 286 -1.82 12.64 -7.82
N GLU A 287 -1.26 11.48 -8.18
CA GLU A 287 -2.10 10.34 -8.57
C GLU A 287 -2.93 9.80 -7.41
N ALA A 288 -2.39 9.80 -6.19
CA ALA A 288 -3.14 9.43 -4.99
C ALA A 288 -4.28 10.42 -4.69
N LEU A 289 -4.02 11.73 -4.80
CA LEU A 289 -5.03 12.77 -4.59
C LEU A 289 -6.09 12.79 -5.70
N LEU A 290 -5.68 12.58 -6.97
CA LEU A 290 -6.60 12.44 -8.09
C LEU A 290 -7.50 11.22 -7.94
N TYR A 291 -6.96 10.09 -7.47
CA TYR A 291 -7.74 8.89 -7.19
C TYR A 291 -8.72 9.09 -6.05
N GLY A 292 -8.27 9.64 -4.91
CA GLY A 292 -9.16 9.94 -3.78
C GLY A 292 -10.28 10.93 -4.15
N LYS A 293 -9.96 11.95 -4.96
CA LYS A 293 -10.96 12.89 -5.47
C LYS A 293 -11.99 12.20 -6.36
N MET A 294 -11.54 11.36 -7.29
CA MET A 294 -12.41 10.62 -8.20
C MET A 294 -13.35 9.68 -7.43
N LEU A 295 -12.84 8.96 -6.43
CA LEU A 295 -13.65 8.08 -5.59
C LEU A 295 -14.74 8.88 -4.84
N ALA A 296 -14.36 9.95 -4.15
CA ALA A 296 -15.31 10.79 -3.42
C ALA A 296 -16.40 11.39 -4.34
N GLU A 297 -16.02 11.91 -5.51
CA GLU A 297 -16.96 12.47 -6.49
C GLU A 297 -17.88 11.41 -7.12
N ALA A 298 -17.42 10.15 -7.22
CA ALA A 298 -18.24 9.01 -7.64
C ALA A 298 -19.16 8.47 -6.53
N GLY A 299 -19.12 9.06 -5.33
CA GLY A 299 -19.92 8.63 -4.19
C GLY A 299 -19.36 7.40 -3.48
N VAL A 300 -18.04 7.17 -3.52
CA VAL A 300 -17.37 6.17 -2.70
C VAL A 300 -16.92 6.84 -1.38
N PRO A 301 -17.22 6.28 -0.20
CA PRO A 301 -16.67 6.77 1.05
C PRO A 301 -15.15 6.78 0.96
N THR A 302 -14.55 7.97 1.09
CA THR A 302 -13.11 8.17 0.88
C THR A 302 -12.53 9.03 1.98
N ASP A 303 -11.48 8.54 2.64
CA ASP A 303 -10.75 9.25 3.68
C ASP A 303 -9.32 9.53 3.23
N VAL A 304 -8.91 10.79 3.19
CA VAL A 304 -7.58 11.19 2.69
C VAL A 304 -6.81 11.95 3.76
N SER A 305 -5.64 11.42 4.11
CA SER A 305 -4.70 12.02 5.07
C SER A 305 -3.38 12.32 4.38
N LEU A 306 -2.95 13.58 4.42
CA LEU A 306 -1.72 14.04 3.82
C LEU A 306 -0.67 14.40 4.88
N PHE A 307 0.57 14.01 4.63
CA PHE A 307 1.75 14.32 5.44
C PHE A 307 2.59 15.39 4.71
N LEU A 308 2.52 16.63 5.19
CA LEU A 308 3.16 17.77 4.53
C LEU A 308 4.69 17.70 4.62
N GLY A 309 5.35 17.91 3.47
CA GLY A 309 6.80 18.08 3.41
C GLY A 309 7.64 16.87 3.81
N LEU A 310 7.05 15.67 3.82
CA LEU A 310 7.74 14.41 4.07
C LEU A 310 7.83 13.58 2.78
N PRO A 311 8.90 12.80 2.59
CA PRO A 311 9.09 11.99 1.38
C PRO A 311 8.40 10.64 1.43
N HIS A 312 8.34 9.98 0.26
CA HIS A 312 7.66 8.71 0.04
C HIS A 312 7.91 7.69 1.15
N GLY A 313 9.17 7.40 1.46
CA GLY A 313 9.54 6.37 2.42
C GLY A 313 9.73 6.83 3.87
N PHE A 314 9.35 8.05 4.26
CA PHE A 314 9.80 8.68 5.53
C PHE A 314 9.60 7.79 6.78
N ARG A 315 8.59 6.92 6.75
CA ARG A 315 8.24 5.96 7.81
C ARG A 315 9.37 5.00 8.18
N SER A 316 10.36 4.78 7.31
CA SER A 316 11.55 3.97 7.60
C SER A 316 12.48 4.61 8.63
N HIS A 317 12.37 5.92 8.85
CA HIS A 317 13.21 6.66 9.80
C HIS A 317 12.64 6.70 11.24
N GLU A 318 11.64 5.87 11.51
CA GLU A 318 10.97 5.67 12.78
C GLU A 318 10.67 6.94 13.61
N GLU A 319 10.91 6.90 14.92
CA GLU A 319 10.56 7.94 15.91
C GLU A 319 11.35 9.25 15.74
N LYS A 320 12.18 9.38 14.69
CA LYS A 320 12.94 10.59 14.39
C LYS A 320 12.08 11.71 13.79
N LEU A 321 10.85 11.40 13.37
CA LEU A 321 9.91 12.33 12.77
C LEU A 321 8.61 12.38 13.58
N SER A 322 8.12 13.57 13.89
CA SER A 322 6.90 13.83 14.65
C SER A 322 5.65 13.19 14.03
N ALA A 323 5.65 13.07 12.70
CA ALA A 323 4.60 12.43 11.92
C ALA A 323 4.58 10.89 12.01
N PHE A 324 5.59 10.25 12.61
CA PHE A 324 5.72 8.80 12.69
C PHE A 324 4.47 8.11 13.26
N ASN A 325 4.01 8.56 14.42
CA ASN A 325 2.82 7.98 15.07
C ASN A 325 1.53 8.28 14.29
N ARG A 326 1.50 9.38 13.53
CA ARG A 326 0.34 9.74 12.71
C ARG A 326 0.19 8.78 11.52
N TRP A 327 1.29 8.25 10.98
CA TRP A 327 1.24 7.19 9.96
C TRP A 327 0.44 5.97 10.42
N ASP A 328 0.80 5.44 11.59
CA ASP A 328 0.15 4.26 12.15
C ASP A 328 -1.32 4.57 12.45
N LYS A 329 -1.64 5.76 12.99
CA LYS A 329 -3.02 6.21 13.21
C LYS A 329 -3.87 6.29 11.94
N VAL A 330 -3.32 6.72 10.80
CA VAL A 330 -4.08 6.75 9.54
C VAL A 330 -4.55 5.35 9.16
N ILE A 331 -3.73 4.33 9.38
CA ILE A 331 -4.10 2.94 9.12
C ILE A 331 -5.10 2.45 10.17
N GLU A 332 -4.82 2.68 11.45
CA GLU A 332 -5.64 2.23 12.58
C GLU A 332 -7.05 2.82 12.56
N ASP A 333 -7.13 4.16 12.53
CA ASP A 333 -8.39 4.90 12.47
C ASP A 333 -9.11 4.60 11.15
N GLY A 334 -8.36 4.40 10.06
CA GLY A 334 -8.88 4.04 8.76
C GLY A 334 -9.57 2.68 8.74
N ILE A 335 -8.96 1.66 9.36
CA ILE A 335 -9.58 0.33 9.52
C ILE A 335 -10.85 0.44 10.35
N GLY A 336 -10.80 1.13 11.50
CA GLY A 336 -11.98 1.35 12.34
C GLY A 336 -13.11 2.08 11.60
N TRP A 337 -12.75 3.11 10.81
CA TRP A 337 -13.68 3.86 9.98
C TRP A 337 -14.32 3.00 8.89
N ILE A 338 -13.56 2.16 8.17
CA ILE A 338 -14.09 1.19 7.19
C ILE A 338 -15.11 0.27 7.86
N LEU A 339 -14.75 -0.31 9.01
CA LEU A 339 -15.60 -1.27 9.72
C LEU A 339 -16.87 -0.66 10.30
N SER A 340 -16.92 0.68 10.45
CA SER A 340 -18.11 1.40 10.90
C SER A 340 -19.22 1.52 9.83
N GLY A 341 -18.92 1.18 8.57
CA GLY A 341 -19.84 1.37 7.45
C GLY A 341 -20.02 2.85 7.10
N PRO A 342 -18.94 3.54 6.68
CA PRO A 342 -18.93 4.98 6.59
C PRO A 342 -19.81 5.49 5.44
N LEU A 343 -20.38 6.69 5.63
CA LEU A 343 -21.13 7.39 4.60
C LEU A 343 -20.19 8.16 3.68
N CYS A 344 -20.68 8.45 2.47
CA CYS A 344 -19.96 9.27 1.51
C CYS A 344 -19.83 10.71 2.03
N SER A 345 -18.67 11.31 1.79
CA SER A 345 -18.39 12.71 2.10
C SER A 345 -17.79 13.41 0.88
N GLU A 346 -17.83 14.74 0.89
CA GLU A 346 -17.08 15.52 -0.09
C GLU A 346 -15.58 15.22 0.01
N PHE A 347 -14.88 15.40 -1.10
CA PHE A 347 -13.43 15.25 -1.14
C PHE A 347 -12.77 16.28 -0.21
N HIS A 348 -12.10 15.79 0.82
CA HIS A 348 -11.36 16.60 1.77
C HIS A 348 -10.01 15.95 2.08
N VAL A 349 -8.95 16.76 2.17
CA VAL A 349 -7.60 16.32 2.50
C VAL A 349 -7.24 16.79 3.90
N LYS A 350 -7.04 15.84 4.82
CA LYS A 350 -6.65 16.12 6.21
C LYS A 350 -5.13 16.29 6.27
N THR A 351 -4.64 17.46 6.65
CA THR A 351 -3.18 17.75 6.74
C THR A 351 -2.63 17.64 8.14
#